data_AF-A0A6V7LTS6-F1
#
_entry.id   AF-A0A6V7LTS6-F1
#
_cell.length_a   1.000
_cell.length_b   1.000
_cell.length_c   1.000
_cell.angle_alpha   90.00
_cell.angle_beta   90.00
_cell.angle_gamma   90.00
#
_symmetry.space_group_name_H-M   'P 1'
#
loop_
_entity.id
_entity.type
_entity.pdbx_description
1 polymer ?
#
loop_
_entity_poly.entity_id
_entity_poly.type
_entity_poly.pdbx_seq_one_letter_code
_entity_poly.pdbx_strand_id
1 'polypeptide(L)'
;MAATVPQGKSWQVHNKIHKEKRKKWREERLLKKVKTEEKNSEIEVQESPVISEKIEVSTLSIAVPGSILDNAQSPELRTYLAGQIARAACIYKVDEVIVFDDQGEVTEGERKKIKKDEQLGEARAGCLQLARILQYLECPQYLRKYFFPLHKDLQYAGLLNPLDAPHHLRAQDVSLFREGVVTNKPIKAGKGSQVNVGLLNDVHIDKVLTPGLRVTLRIPLDQENPKRLK
;
A
#
# COMPACT_ATOMS: atom_id res chain seq x y z
N MET A 1 -31.64 16.98 -59.91
CA MET A 1 -32.90 16.31 -60.26
C MET A 1 -33.84 16.42 -59.07
N ALA A 2 -34.94 17.15 -59.21
CA ALA A 2 -35.88 17.45 -58.14
C ALA A 2 -36.73 16.22 -57.79
N ALA A 3 -36.89 15.93 -56.50
CA ALA A 3 -37.73 14.84 -56.02
C ALA A 3 -39.20 15.18 -56.25
N THR A 4 -39.89 14.35 -57.04
CA THR A 4 -41.32 14.44 -57.31
C THR A 4 -42.11 14.14 -56.03
N VAL A 5 -43.01 15.06 -55.66
CA VAL A 5 -43.91 14.90 -54.52
C VAL A 5 -45.02 13.93 -54.94
N PRO A 6 -45.20 12.76 -54.28
CA PRO A 6 -46.31 11.88 -54.60
C PRO A 6 -47.60 12.46 -53.99
N GLN A 7 -48.59 12.71 -54.85
CA GLN A 7 -49.96 13.04 -54.42
C GLN A 7 -50.62 11.84 -53.72
N GLY A 8 -51.38 12.11 -52.65
CA GLY A 8 -52.49 11.25 -52.24
C GLY A 8 -52.34 10.41 -50.96
N LYS A 9 -51.52 10.80 -49.97
CA LYS A 9 -51.59 10.18 -48.63
C LYS A 9 -51.70 11.25 -47.54
N SER A 10 -52.72 11.11 -46.68
CA SER A 10 -52.96 11.99 -45.51
C SER A 10 -51.65 12.23 -44.74
N TRP A 11 -51.40 13.47 -44.33
CA TRP A 11 -50.26 13.89 -43.49
C TRP A 11 -50.02 12.95 -42.29
N GLN A 12 -51.09 12.37 -41.75
CA GLN A 12 -51.05 11.40 -40.66
C GLN A 12 -50.35 10.09 -41.08
N VAL A 13 -50.58 9.61 -42.31
CA VAL A 13 -49.94 8.41 -42.87
C VAL A 13 -48.45 8.65 -43.10
N HIS A 14 -48.08 9.83 -43.61
CA HIS A 14 -46.68 10.21 -43.80
C HIS A 14 -45.92 10.28 -42.46
N ASN A 15 -46.51 10.90 -41.44
CA ASN A 15 -45.94 10.94 -40.10
C ASN A 15 -45.85 9.56 -39.44
N LYS A 16 -46.82 8.67 -39.68
CA LYS A 16 -46.78 7.28 -39.19
C LYS A 16 -45.59 6.52 -39.78
N ILE A 17 -45.38 6.64 -41.10
CA ILE A 17 -44.23 6.04 -41.81
C ILE A 17 -42.89 6.61 -41.28
N HIS A 18 -42.80 7.92 -41.07
CA HIS A 18 -41.59 8.55 -40.52
C HIS A 18 -41.32 8.13 -39.07
N LYS A 19 -42.36 7.96 -38.25
CA LYS A 19 -42.24 7.48 -36.86
C LYS A 19 -41.77 6.03 -36.80
N GLU A 20 -42.28 5.18 -37.68
CA GLU A 20 -41.83 3.78 -37.82
C GLU A 20 -40.38 3.69 -38.32
N LYS A 21 -39.99 4.49 -39.33
CA LYS A 21 -38.58 4.57 -39.78
C LYS A 21 -37.64 5.02 -38.66
N ARG A 22 -38.02 6.02 -37.85
CA ARG A 22 -37.24 6.45 -36.68
C ARG A 22 -37.13 5.37 -35.60
N LYS A 23 -38.19 4.57 -35.39
CA LYS A 23 -38.18 3.46 -34.44
C LYS A 23 -37.21 2.36 -34.87
N LYS A 24 -37.28 1.95 -36.15
CA LYS A 24 -36.34 0.98 -36.73
C LYS A 24 -34.89 1.45 -36.64
N TRP A 25 -34.62 2.74 -36.92
CA TRP A 25 -33.27 3.30 -36.79
C TRP A 25 -32.73 3.30 -35.35
N ARG A 26 -33.60 3.51 -34.35
CA ARG A 26 -33.22 3.41 -32.93
C ARG A 26 -32.92 1.97 -32.53
N GLU A 27 -33.76 1.03 -32.95
CA GLU A 27 -33.56 -0.41 -32.71
C GLU A 27 -32.24 -0.89 -33.34
N GLU A 28 -31.94 -0.50 -34.58
CA GLU A 28 -30.66 -0.81 -35.23
C GLU A 28 -29.44 -0.20 -34.51
N ARG A 29 -29.55 1.03 -33.97
CA ARG A 29 -28.47 1.64 -33.17
C ARG A 29 -28.25 0.92 -31.85
N LEU A 30 -29.32 0.47 -31.19
CA LEU A 30 -29.25 -0.32 -29.96
C LEU A 30 -28.59 -1.67 -30.23
N LEU A 31 -29.01 -2.38 -31.28
CA LEU A 31 -28.38 -3.64 -31.72
C LEU A 31 -26.89 -3.47 -32.06
N LYS A 32 -26.50 -2.36 -32.70
CA LYS A 32 -25.08 -2.06 -32.95
C LYS A 32 -24.30 -1.80 -31.67
N LYS A 33 -24.89 -1.13 -30.67
CA LYS A 33 -24.25 -0.92 -29.36
C LYS A 33 -24.04 -2.23 -28.62
N VAL A 34 -25.09 -3.06 -28.52
CA VAL A 34 -25.01 -4.38 -27.86
C VAL A 34 -23.95 -5.25 -28.53
N LYS A 35 -23.88 -5.29 -29.88
CA LYS A 35 -22.82 -6.05 -30.58
C LYS A 35 -21.41 -5.51 -30.35
N THR A 36 -21.23 -4.21 -30.16
CA THR A 36 -19.92 -3.63 -29.83
C THR A 36 -19.55 -3.91 -28.38
N GLU A 37 -20.52 -3.88 -27.46
CA GLU A 37 -20.34 -4.25 -26.05
C GLU A 37 -20.03 -5.75 -25.92
N GLU A 38 -20.74 -6.63 -26.65
CA GLU A 38 -20.44 -8.06 -26.75
C GLU A 38 -19.03 -8.30 -27.29
N LYS A 39 -18.66 -7.65 -28.40
CA LYS A 39 -17.29 -7.75 -28.95
C LYS A 39 -16.21 -7.25 -27.97
N ASN A 40 -16.45 -6.14 -27.27
CA ASN A 40 -15.51 -5.65 -26.28
C ASN A 40 -15.40 -6.60 -25.08
N SER A 41 -16.52 -7.19 -24.64
CA SER A 41 -16.52 -8.20 -23.58
C SER A 41 -15.85 -9.51 -24.01
N GLU A 42 -15.99 -9.93 -25.27
CA GLU A 42 -15.28 -11.08 -25.82
C GLU A 42 -13.78 -10.81 -25.95
N ILE A 43 -13.38 -9.57 -26.24
CA ILE A 43 -11.97 -9.14 -26.27
C ILE A 43 -11.38 -9.06 -24.84
N GLU A 44 -12.14 -8.59 -23.85
CA GLU A 44 -11.74 -8.61 -22.42
C GLU A 44 -11.65 -10.05 -21.87
N VAL A 45 -12.54 -10.96 -22.28
CA VAL A 45 -12.49 -12.38 -21.89
C VAL A 45 -11.34 -13.13 -22.60
N GLN A 46 -10.80 -12.59 -23.69
CA GLN A 46 -9.60 -13.08 -24.38
C GLN A 46 -8.29 -12.41 -23.91
N GLU A 47 -8.29 -11.69 -22.80
CA GLU A 47 -7.03 -11.37 -22.12
C GLU A 47 -6.40 -12.66 -21.57
N SER A 48 -5.32 -13.07 -22.22
CA SER A 48 -4.25 -14.01 -21.82
C SER A 48 -4.57 -15.03 -20.72
N PRO A 49 -4.34 -16.34 -20.96
CA PRO A 49 -4.34 -17.30 -19.86
C PRO A 49 -3.21 -16.88 -18.91
N VAL A 50 -3.58 -16.31 -17.76
CA VAL A 50 -2.66 -16.07 -16.66
C VAL A 50 -2.23 -17.46 -16.22
N ILE A 51 -1.05 -17.88 -16.68
CA ILE A 51 -0.37 -19.07 -16.18
C ILE A 51 -0.18 -18.78 -14.70
N SER A 52 -1.06 -19.33 -13.86
CA SER A 52 -0.90 -19.35 -12.42
C SER A 52 0.17 -20.38 -12.10
N GLU A 53 1.41 -20.06 -12.48
CA GLU A 53 2.57 -20.69 -11.86
C GLU A 53 2.37 -20.47 -10.36
N LYS A 54 2.15 -21.57 -9.62
CA LYS A 54 2.20 -21.54 -8.17
C LYS A 54 3.61 -21.13 -7.81
N ILE A 55 3.83 -19.83 -7.65
CA ILE A 55 5.06 -19.30 -7.10
C ILE A 55 5.12 -19.87 -5.68
N GLU A 56 6.00 -20.83 -5.47
CA GLU A 56 6.35 -21.27 -4.12
C GLU A 56 7.03 -20.07 -3.44
N VAL A 57 6.25 -19.37 -2.62
CA VAL A 57 6.73 -18.22 -1.87
C VAL A 57 7.61 -18.74 -0.74
N SER A 58 8.92 -18.76 -0.97
CA SER A 58 9.90 -18.99 0.09
C SER A 58 10.17 -17.67 0.81
N THR A 59 10.11 -17.69 2.14
CA THR A 59 10.52 -16.55 2.97
C THR A 59 11.95 -16.71 3.46
N LEU A 60 12.70 -15.61 3.55
CA LEU A 60 14.05 -15.57 4.09
C LEU A 60 14.08 -14.83 5.43
N SER A 61 14.47 -15.53 6.49
CA SER A 61 14.67 -14.95 7.83
C SER A 61 16.15 -14.96 8.19
N ILE A 62 16.64 -13.88 8.82
CA ILE A 62 18.00 -13.81 9.39
C ILE A 62 17.93 -13.63 10.90
N ALA A 63 18.78 -14.32 11.64
CA ALA A 63 18.91 -14.16 13.08
C ALA A 63 20.19 -13.38 13.40
N VAL A 64 20.07 -12.32 14.21
CA VAL A 64 21.16 -11.41 14.53
C VAL A 64 21.24 -11.21 16.05
N PRO A 65 22.40 -11.44 16.68
CA PRO A 65 22.55 -11.20 18.11
C PRO A 65 22.56 -9.70 18.41
N GLY A 66 21.83 -9.27 19.44
CA GLY A 66 21.77 -7.86 19.83
C GLY A 66 23.08 -7.32 20.46
N SER A 67 23.95 -8.21 20.94
CA SER A 67 25.27 -7.88 21.53
C SER A 67 26.23 -7.20 20.56
N ILE A 68 26.01 -7.32 19.24
CA ILE A 68 26.86 -6.65 18.23
C ILE A 68 26.90 -5.13 18.41
N LEU A 69 25.84 -4.54 18.97
CA LEU A 69 25.79 -3.10 19.24
C LEU A 69 26.65 -2.72 20.45
N ASP A 70 26.92 -3.63 21.37
CA ASP A 70 27.73 -3.34 22.56
C ASP A 70 29.22 -3.14 22.20
N ASN A 71 29.66 -3.70 21.07
CA ASN A 71 31.02 -3.52 20.55
C ASN A 71 31.28 -2.13 19.96
N ALA A 72 30.23 -1.36 19.65
CA ALA A 72 30.40 -0.06 19.03
C ALA A 72 30.77 1.04 20.05
N GLN A 73 31.85 1.76 19.73
CA GLN A 73 32.52 2.71 20.60
C GLN A 73 31.70 3.97 20.91
N SER A 74 30.81 4.38 20.00
CA SER A 74 29.95 5.55 20.19
C SER A 74 28.48 5.24 19.86
N PRO A 75 27.52 5.98 20.46
CA PRO A 75 26.09 5.82 20.15
C PRO A 75 25.74 6.06 18.67
N GLU A 76 26.50 6.93 18.00
CA GLU A 76 26.38 7.20 16.56
C GLU A 76 26.76 5.98 15.74
N LEU A 77 27.92 5.37 16.06
CA LEU A 77 28.41 4.16 15.40
C LEU A 77 27.49 2.96 15.65
N ARG A 78 26.88 2.85 16.84
CA ARG A 78 25.85 1.82 17.12
C ARG A 78 24.67 1.93 16.16
N THR A 79 24.18 3.16 15.99
CA THR A 79 23.06 3.44 15.11
C THR A 79 23.44 3.13 13.67
N TYR A 80 24.64 3.57 13.25
CA TYR A 80 25.17 3.29 11.91
C TYR A 80 25.31 1.79 11.62
N LEU A 81 25.83 1.00 12.57
CA LEU A 81 25.96 -0.45 12.46
C LEU A 81 24.59 -1.13 12.25
N ALA A 82 23.58 -0.75 13.05
CA ALA A 82 22.20 -1.22 12.85
C ALA A 82 21.67 -0.86 11.45
N GLY A 83 21.99 0.33 10.94
CA GLY A 83 21.68 0.75 9.58
C GLY A 83 22.33 -0.10 8.48
N GLN A 84 23.58 -0.53 8.68
CA GLN A 84 24.26 -1.43 7.75
C GLN A 84 23.56 -2.79 7.66
N ILE A 85 23.11 -3.32 8.79
CA ILE A 85 22.36 -4.59 8.85
C ILE A 85 21.01 -4.44 8.13
N ALA A 86 20.27 -3.37 8.41
CA ALA A 86 19.01 -3.09 7.73
C ALA A 86 19.18 -2.99 6.20
N ARG A 87 20.24 -2.31 5.76
CA ARG A 87 20.56 -2.16 4.34
C ARG A 87 20.93 -3.49 3.70
N ALA A 88 21.74 -4.30 4.36
CA ALA A 88 22.05 -5.65 3.88
C ALA A 88 20.78 -6.50 3.74
N ALA A 89 19.92 -6.50 4.77
CA ALA A 89 18.64 -7.20 4.77
C ALA A 89 17.74 -6.75 3.60
N CYS A 90 17.66 -5.45 3.34
CA CYS A 90 16.87 -4.90 2.24
C CYS A 90 17.43 -5.29 0.85
N ILE A 91 18.75 -5.26 0.67
CA ILE A 91 19.40 -5.63 -0.60
C ILE A 91 19.14 -7.11 -0.94
N TYR A 92 19.25 -7.99 0.05
CA TYR A 92 19.03 -9.43 -0.12
C TYR A 92 17.56 -9.85 0.01
N LYS A 93 16.63 -8.90 0.11
CA LYS A 93 15.18 -9.15 0.23
C LYS A 93 14.83 -10.13 1.36
N VAL A 94 15.41 -9.88 2.52
CA VAL A 94 15.07 -10.59 3.76
C VAL A 94 13.69 -10.16 4.22
N ASP A 95 12.82 -11.12 4.54
CA ASP A 95 11.45 -10.88 4.99
C ASP A 95 11.37 -10.63 6.50
N GLU A 96 12.23 -11.30 7.28
CA GLU A 96 12.21 -11.24 8.75
C GLU A 96 13.63 -11.12 9.34
N VAL A 97 13.79 -10.21 10.29
CA VAL A 97 15.02 -10.08 11.08
C VAL A 97 14.72 -10.40 12.53
N ILE A 98 15.26 -11.51 13.03
CA ILE A 98 15.08 -12.00 14.39
C ILE A 98 16.26 -11.51 15.23
N VAL A 99 16.00 -10.59 16.15
CA VAL A 99 17.01 -10.14 17.11
C VAL A 99 16.93 -11.02 18.36
N PHE A 100 18.03 -11.69 18.69
CA PHE A 100 18.10 -12.56 19.86
C PHE A 100 19.17 -12.12 20.85
N ASP A 101 19.01 -12.53 22.11
CA ASP A 101 20.01 -12.35 23.15
C ASP A 101 20.94 -13.58 23.16
N ASP A 102 22.21 -13.37 22.88
CA ASP A 102 23.25 -14.41 22.85
C ASP A 102 24.00 -14.53 24.18
N GLN A 103 23.79 -13.59 25.10
CA GLN A 103 24.38 -13.61 26.42
C GLN A 103 23.52 -14.52 27.31
N GLY A 104 24.17 -15.47 27.99
CA GLY A 104 23.53 -16.51 28.79
C GLY A 104 22.77 -16.02 30.03
N GLU A 105 22.68 -16.86 31.07
CA GLU A 105 21.85 -16.57 32.25
C GLU A 105 22.11 -15.19 32.84
N VAL A 106 21.02 -14.43 32.94
CA VAL A 106 21.02 -13.07 33.45
C VAL A 106 21.41 -13.10 34.93
N THR A 107 22.66 -12.75 35.22
CA THR A 107 23.14 -12.60 36.60
C THR A 107 22.30 -11.51 37.30
N GLU A 108 22.13 -11.54 38.62
CA GLU A 108 21.29 -10.56 39.34
C GLU A 108 21.66 -9.09 39.04
N GLY A 109 22.93 -8.81 38.77
CA GLY A 109 23.42 -7.49 38.34
C GLY A 109 22.99 -7.07 36.93
N GLU A 110 22.74 -8.04 36.03
CA GLU A 110 22.29 -7.81 34.66
C GLU A 110 20.78 -7.69 34.54
N ARG A 111 20.01 -8.24 35.50
CA ARG A 111 18.55 -8.06 35.56
C ARG A 111 18.16 -6.58 35.61
N LYS A 112 18.99 -5.75 36.25
CA LYS A 112 18.82 -4.29 36.29
C LYS A 112 19.01 -3.60 34.92
N LYS A 113 19.68 -4.26 33.97
CA LYS A 113 19.93 -3.74 32.61
C LYS A 113 18.85 -4.17 31.61
N ILE A 114 17.98 -5.13 31.98
CA ILE A 114 16.81 -5.49 31.19
C ILE A 114 15.85 -4.31 31.24
N LYS A 115 15.42 -3.87 30.06
CA LYS A 115 14.37 -2.86 29.93
C LYS A 115 13.12 -3.54 29.43
N LYS A 116 11.99 -3.06 29.94
CA LYS A 116 10.67 -3.43 29.46
C LYS A 116 10.21 -2.35 28.51
N ASP A 117 9.95 -2.74 27.28
CA ASP A 117 9.28 -1.91 26.27
C ASP A 117 7.87 -2.47 26.04
N GLU A 118 6.87 -1.59 25.94
CA GLU A 118 5.47 -2.02 25.74
C GLU A 118 5.27 -2.74 24.41
N GLN A 119 6.04 -2.39 23.38
CA GLN A 119 5.89 -2.90 22.02
C GLN A 119 6.88 -4.04 21.70
N LEU A 120 8.10 -3.96 22.23
CA LEU A 120 9.18 -4.92 21.95
C LEU A 120 9.41 -5.96 23.07
N GLY A 121 8.70 -5.84 24.19
CA GLY A 121 8.80 -6.77 25.32
C GLY A 121 10.00 -6.50 26.23
N GLU A 122 10.42 -7.54 26.96
CA GLU A 122 11.53 -7.48 27.92
C GLU A 122 12.80 -8.06 27.30
N ALA A 123 13.81 -7.21 27.07
CA ALA A 123 15.10 -7.65 26.56
C ALA A 123 16.23 -6.71 27.01
N ARG A 124 17.49 -7.11 26.74
CA ARG A 124 18.65 -6.25 26.95
C ARG A 124 18.56 -4.99 26.09
N ALA A 125 19.18 -3.90 26.57
CA ALA A 125 19.13 -2.61 25.90
C ALA A 125 19.64 -2.65 24.44
N GLY A 126 20.71 -3.42 24.15
CA GLY A 126 21.23 -3.58 22.80
C GLY A 126 20.24 -4.25 21.84
N CYS A 127 19.57 -5.31 22.29
CA CYS A 127 18.53 -6.00 21.51
C CYS A 127 17.35 -5.07 21.18
N LEU A 128 16.84 -4.36 22.19
CA LEU A 128 15.73 -3.40 22.01
C LEU A 128 16.12 -2.24 21.10
N GLN A 129 17.34 -1.72 21.26
CA GLN A 129 17.85 -0.65 20.41
C GLN A 129 17.95 -1.11 18.95
N LEU A 130 18.51 -2.30 18.71
CA LEU A 130 18.63 -2.86 17.36
C LEU A 130 17.25 -3.05 16.73
N ALA A 131 16.34 -3.75 17.42
CA ALA A 131 15.00 -4.00 16.93
C ALA A 131 14.25 -2.70 16.60
N ARG A 132 14.33 -1.69 17.48
CA ARG A 132 13.66 -0.40 17.25
C ARG A 132 14.22 0.35 16.04
N ILE A 133 15.54 0.35 15.85
CA ILE A 133 16.17 0.99 14.68
C ILE A 133 15.77 0.26 13.39
N LEU A 134 15.79 -1.08 13.38
CA LEU A 134 15.37 -1.87 12.22
C LEU A 134 13.91 -1.59 11.83
N GLN A 135 12.99 -1.58 12.81
CA GLN A 135 11.58 -1.24 12.59
C GLN A 135 11.40 0.19 12.07
N TYR A 136 12.16 1.16 12.61
CA TYR A 136 12.11 2.55 12.16
C TYR A 136 12.56 2.68 10.70
N LEU A 137 13.62 1.95 10.32
CA LEU A 137 14.15 1.96 8.96
C LEU A 137 13.21 1.26 7.98
N GLU A 138 12.65 0.11 8.34
CA GLU A 138 11.67 -0.61 7.51
C GLU A 138 10.42 0.25 7.26
N CYS A 139 9.97 1.00 8.25
CA CYS A 139 8.76 1.82 8.14
C CYS A 139 8.91 2.97 7.11
N PRO A 140 7.94 3.12 6.17
CA PRO A 140 7.92 4.22 5.21
C PRO A 140 7.92 5.60 5.87
N GLN A 141 8.61 6.56 5.24
CA GLN A 141 8.87 7.89 5.83
C GLN A 141 7.61 8.63 6.29
N TYR A 142 6.50 8.54 5.55
CA TYR A 142 5.25 9.22 5.89
C TYR A 142 4.51 8.58 7.08
N LEU A 143 4.83 7.34 7.44
CA LEU A 143 4.22 6.63 8.58
C LEU A 143 5.02 6.75 9.88
N ARG A 144 6.30 7.11 9.80
CA ARG A 144 7.20 7.13 10.98
C ARG A 144 6.67 8.00 12.12
N LYS A 145 6.04 9.13 11.81
CA LYS A 145 5.45 10.04 12.82
C LYS A 145 4.27 9.43 13.58
N TYR A 146 3.60 8.43 13.02
CA TYR A 146 2.45 7.77 13.66
C TYR A 146 2.89 6.62 14.56
N PHE A 147 3.90 5.85 14.16
CA PHE A 147 4.33 4.65 14.88
C PHE A 147 5.47 4.90 15.87
N PHE A 148 6.33 5.89 15.63
CA PHE A 148 7.54 6.09 16.44
C PHE A 148 7.48 7.42 17.18
N PRO A 149 7.24 7.40 18.50
CA PRO A 149 7.42 8.58 19.32
C PRO A 149 8.91 8.96 19.40
N LEU A 150 9.19 10.17 19.86
CA LEU A 150 10.56 10.62 20.07
C LEU A 150 11.23 9.75 21.15
N HIS A 151 12.19 8.93 20.75
CA HIS A 151 12.89 8.01 21.63
C HIS A 151 14.41 8.21 21.54
N LYS A 152 15.11 8.09 22.67
CA LYS A 152 16.57 8.28 22.76
C LYS A 152 17.34 7.38 21.79
N ASP A 153 16.92 6.14 21.65
CA ASP A 153 17.55 5.14 20.77
C ASP A 153 17.45 5.51 19.27
N LEU A 154 16.54 6.42 18.90
CA LEU A 154 16.36 6.93 17.53
C LEU A 154 16.95 8.33 17.32
N GLN A 155 17.65 8.91 18.30
CA GLN A 155 18.17 10.28 18.23
C GLN A 155 19.11 10.51 17.04
N TYR A 156 19.86 9.48 16.63
CA TYR A 156 20.79 9.53 15.49
C TYR A 156 20.22 8.90 14.22
N ALA A 157 18.91 8.69 14.14
CA ALA A 157 18.29 8.09 12.97
C ALA A 157 18.50 8.91 11.67
N GLY A 158 18.79 10.21 11.80
CA GLY A 158 19.15 11.08 10.67
C GLY A 158 20.52 10.78 10.04
N LEU A 159 21.40 10.05 10.73
CA LEU A 159 22.70 9.60 10.19
C LEU A 159 22.55 8.40 9.23
N LEU A 160 21.43 7.69 9.34
CA LEU A 160 21.21 6.43 8.63
C LEU A 160 21.02 6.66 7.14
N ASN A 161 21.64 5.81 6.33
CA ASN A 161 21.38 5.79 4.89
C ASN A 161 19.94 5.32 4.62
N PRO A 162 19.25 5.90 3.61
CA PRO A 162 17.94 5.41 3.21
C PRO A 162 18.04 3.95 2.71
N LEU A 163 16.99 3.16 3.00
CA LEU A 163 16.87 1.79 2.49
C LEU A 163 16.38 1.75 1.03
N ASP A 164 15.59 2.76 0.62
CA ASP A 164 14.95 2.84 -0.70
C ASP A 164 14.23 1.54 -1.10
N ALA A 165 13.54 0.93 -0.13
CA ALA A 165 12.77 -0.29 -0.34
C ALA A 165 11.53 -0.02 -1.22
N PRO A 166 10.95 -1.03 -1.91
CA PRO A 166 9.81 -0.84 -2.81
C PRO A 166 8.57 -0.18 -2.18
N HIS A 167 8.38 -0.33 -0.87
CA HIS A 167 7.30 0.29 -0.11
C HIS A 167 7.64 1.71 0.41
N HIS A 168 8.88 2.20 0.23
CA HIS A 168 9.32 3.56 0.56
C HIS A 168 8.99 4.56 -0.55
N LEU A 169 7.71 4.63 -0.88
CA LEU A 169 7.22 5.43 -2.00
C LEU A 169 7.14 6.91 -1.65
N ARG A 170 7.50 7.77 -2.61
CA ARG A 170 7.25 9.21 -2.57
C ARG A 170 5.80 9.50 -2.93
N ALA A 171 5.31 10.69 -2.61
CA ALA A 171 3.93 11.09 -2.94
C ALA A 171 3.62 11.08 -4.45
N GLN A 172 4.66 11.16 -5.30
CA GLN A 172 4.53 11.23 -6.75
C GLN A 172 4.52 9.85 -7.42
N ASP A 173 5.03 8.83 -6.73
CA ASP A 173 5.24 7.49 -7.29
C ASP A 173 3.91 6.76 -7.42
N VAL A 174 3.72 6.04 -8.52
CA VAL A 174 2.51 5.23 -8.71
C VAL A 174 2.86 3.78 -8.34
N SER A 175 2.06 3.17 -7.48
CA SER A 175 2.23 1.78 -7.05
C SER A 175 0.86 1.13 -6.87
N LEU A 176 0.76 -0.15 -7.21
CA LEU A 176 -0.43 -0.96 -6.93
C LEU A 176 -0.66 -1.13 -5.43
N PHE A 177 0.42 -1.30 -4.67
CA PHE A 177 0.37 -1.51 -3.23
C PHE A 177 1.05 -0.37 -2.50
N ARG A 178 0.43 0.08 -1.43
CA ARG A 178 1.01 1.07 -0.54
C ARG A 178 0.69 0.73 0.91
N GLU A 179 1.63 1.06 1.78
CA GLU A 179 1.46 1.00 3.22
C GLU A 179 0.63 2.19 3.70
N GLY A 180 -0.14 1.99 4.76
CA GLY A 180 -0.95 3.05 5.33
C GLY A 180 -1.27 2.83 6.79
N VAL A 181 -1.77 3.88 7.44
CA VAL A 181 -2.26 3.84 8.82
C VAL A 181 -3.72 4.25 8.89
N VAL A 182 -4.52 3.48 9.63
CA VAL A 182 -5.95 3.78 9.81
C VAL A 182 -6.11 5.05 10.65
N THR A 183 -6.80 6.05 10.12
CA THR A 183 -7.02 7.33 10.80
C THR A 183 -8.23 7.27 11.73
N ASN A 184 -8.20 8.06 12.81
CA ASN A 184 -9.31 8.14 13.78
C ASN A 184 -10.42 9.10 13.34
N LYS A 185 -10.68 9.22 12.03
CA LYS A 185 -11.70 10.12 11.50
C LYS A 185 -13.09 9.49 11.68
N PRO A 186 -14.08 10.24 12.22
CA PRO A 186 -15.43 9.73 12.39
C PRO A 186 -16.08 9.54 11.03
N ILE A 187 -16.45 8.30 10.71
CA ILE A 187 -17.12 7.94 9.47
C ILE A 187 -18.54 7.49 9.83
N LYS A 188 -19.51 7.73 8.94
CA LYS A 188 -20.89 7.25 9.13
C LYS A 188 -20.87 5.74 9.30
N ALA A 189 -21.64 5.23 10.26
CA ALA A 189 -21.77 3.79 10.51
C ALA A 189 -22.07 3.04 9.20
N GLY A 190 -21.30 2.00 8.91
CA GLY A 190 -21.43 1.20 7.70
C GLY A 190 -20.63 1.68 6.48
N LYS A 191 -19.88 2.79 6.58
CA LYS A 191 -18.98 3.26 5.51
C LYS A 191 -17.51 2.91 5.75
N GLY A 192 -17.20 1.86 6.51
CA GLY A 192 -15.82 1.39 6.67
C GLY A 192 -14.86 2.39 7.36
N SER A 193 -13.61 2.42 6.91
CA SER A 193 -12.49 3.16 7.52
C SER A 193 -11.76 4.08 6.53
N GLN A 194 -11.02 5.06 7.04
CA GLN A 194 -10.14 5.93 6.26
C GLN A 194 -8.68 5.62 6.62
N VAL A 195 -7.82 5.61 5.60
CA VAL A 195 -6.40 5.26 5.76
C VAL A 195 -5.53 6.32 5.11
N ASN A 196 -4.54 6.78 5.86
CA ASN A 196 -3.49 7.65 5.35
C ASN A 196 -2.40 6.79 4.70
N VAL A 197 -2.18 7.01 3.40
CA VAL A 197 -1.28 6.23 2.53
C VAL A 197 -0.09 7.09 2.02
N GLY A 198 0.16 8.23 2.67
CA GLY A 198 1.21 9.17 2.25
C GLY A 198 0.87 9.96 0.98
N LEU A 199 -0.42 10.01 0.61
CA LEU A 199 -0.95 10.85 -0.45
C LEU A 199 -1.65 12.08 0.14
N LEU A 200 -2.07 13.02 -0.71
CA LEU A 200 -2.76 14.24 -0.27
C LEU A 200 -4.12 13.94 0.38
N ASN A 201 -4.82 12.94 -0.14
CA ASN A 201 -6.11 12.51 0.34
C ASN A 201 -6.02 11.12 0.97
N ASP A 202 -6.77 10.91 2.05
CA ASP A 202 -6.93 9.59 2.65
C ASP A 202 -7.75 8.68 1.73
N VAL A 203 -7.40 7.40 1.72
CA VAL A 203 -8.11 6.37 0.95
C VAL A 203 -9.22 5.78 1.81
N HIS A 204 -10.39 5.60 1.20
CA HIS A 204 -11.54 4.98 1.85
C HIS A 204 -11.55 3.47 1.62
N ILE A 205 -11.84 2.70 2.66
CA ILE A 205 -11.93 1.24 2.62
C ILE A 205 -13.26 0.83 3.23
N ASP A 206 -13.90 -0.17 2.63
CA ASP A 206 -15.18 -0.71 3.12
C ASP A 206 -15.06 -1.44 4.47
N LYS A 207 -13.87 -1.99 4.76
CA LYS A 207 -13.59 -2.70 6.02
C LYS A 207 -13.47 -1.72 7.18
N VAL A 208 -14.17 -2.05 8.28
CA VAL A 208 -14.04 -1.35 9.55
C VAL A 208 -12.83 -1.91 10.29
N LEU A 209 -11.81 -1.08 10.48
CA LEU A 209 -10.56 -1.44 11.16
C LEU A 209 -10.32 -0.54 12.37
N THR A 210 -9.54 -1.02 13.34
CA THR A 210 -9.18 -0.21 14.50
C THR A 210 -8.21 0.90 14.09
N PRO A 211 -8.43 2.15 14.56
CA PRO A 211 -7.50 3.25 14.31
C PRO A 211 -6.08 2.93 14.80
N GLY A 212 -5.08 3.41 14.08
CA GLY A 212 -3.66 3.19 14.41
C GLY A 212 -3.07 1.88 13.88
N LEU A 213 -3.85 1.00 13.24
CA LEU A 213 -3.30 -0.18 12.57
C LEU A 213 -2.54 0.19 11.30
N ARG A 214 -1.38 -0.47 11.10
CA ARG A 214 -0.65 -0.48 9.83
C ARG A 214 -1.32 -1.47 8.88
N VAL A 215 -1.60 -1.05 7.65
CA VAL A 215 -2.28 -1.84 6.64
C VAL A 215 -1.61 -1.68 5.28
N THR A 216 -1.55 -2.75 4.51
CA THR A 216 -1.16 -2.70 3.10
C THR A 216 -2.41 -2.63 2.23
N LEU A 217 -2.52 -1.59 1.41
CA LEU A 217 -3.67 -1.36 0.54
C LEU A 217 -3.32 -1.61 -0.91
N ARG A 218 -4.23 -2.27 -1.61
CA ARG A 218 -4.24 -2.32 -3.06
C ARG A 218 -5.03 -1.11 -3.58
N ILE A 219 -4.37 -0.18 -4.24
CA ILE A 219 -5.01 0.97 -4.87
C ILE A 219 -5.44 0.56 -6.28
N PRO A 220 -6.75 0.56 -6.59
CA PRO A 220 -7.22 0.30 -7.95
C PRO A 220 -6.78 1.44 -8.88
N LEU A 221 -6.40 1.09 -10.11
CA LEU A 221 -5.91 2.06 -11.11
C LEU A 221 -6.96 3.12 -11.48
N ASP A 222 -8.24 2.79 -11.33
CA ASP A 222 -9.38 3.63 -11.70
C ASP A 222 -9.72 4.71 -10.66
N GLN A 223 -9.11 4.67 -9.47
CA GLN A 223 -9.38 5.66 -8.44
C GLN A 223 -8.55 6.91 -8.72
N GLU A 224 -9.21 7.96 -9.25
CA GLU A 224 -8.62 9.29 -9.40
C GLU A 224 -8.15 9.81 -8.03
N ASN A 225 -6.87 9.63 -7.74
CA ASN A 225 -6.22 10.29 -6.63
C ASN A 225 -5.63 11.59 -7.18
N PRO A 226 -6.26 12.76 -6.94
CA PRO A 226 -5.90 13.98 -7.64
C PRO A 226 -4.47 14.40 -7.24
N LYS A 227 -3.52 14.14 -8.14
CA LYS A 227 -2.29 14.92 -8.23
C LYS A 227 -2.66 16.34 -8.66
N ARG A 228 -3.17 17.18 -7.77
CA ARG A 228 -3.23 18.62 -8.02
C ARG A 228 -3.03 19.40 -6.72
N LEU A 229 -1.80 19.87 -6.50
CA LEU A 229 -1.68 21.29 -6.17
C LEU A 229 -2.16 22.04 -7.41
N LYS A 230 -3.19 22.87 -7.24
CA LYS A 230 -3.51 23.93 -8.21
C LYS A 230 -2.38 24.93 -8.25
#